data_AF-A0A2A2KKP3-F1
#
_entry.id   AF-A0A2A2KKP3-F1
#
_cell.length_a   1.000
_cell.length_b   1.000
_cell.length_c   1.000
_cell.angle_alpha   90.00
_cell.angle_beta   90.00
_cell.angle_gamma   90.00
#
_symmetry.space_group_name_H-M   'P 1'
#
loop_
_entity.id
_entity.type
_entity.pdbx_description
1 polymer ?
#
loop_
_entity_poly.entity_id
_entity_poly.type
_entity_poly.pdbx_seq_one_letter_code
_entity_poly.pdbx_strand_id
1 'polypeptide(L)'
;MLMHYGGLRLSEALSLWCDDVTVEKGEVVVRVYHPQLGLAPGKKRMKRQTFLRDKYGLTPRNLLVKSQDSLFLGAKGRAFTDRQRMSFEVFFHPAFKAEVFAQLWSEYHCMHRVKPALGQEHPYAFTNKLGQPYSHTAYRKAHRGAVKRIGLISEKMLGTTPHGHRHSYGQRLAADGATDLTIKSAMHHSSIESSGVYTQPKSTQVRATLAALESKMAYKHHDADSGD
;
A
#
# COMPACT_ATOMS: atom_id res chain seq x y z
N MET A 1 -6.62 4.64 -2.48
CA MET A 1 -5.77 4.42 -3.68
C MET A 1 -4.52 3.62 -3.37
N LEU A 2 -3.45 4.23 -2.85
CA LEU A 2 -2.16 3.56 -2.63
C LEU A 2 -2.21 2.23 -1.86
N MET A 3 -2.99 2.15 -0.78
CA MET A 3 -3.12 0.89 -0.03
C MET A 3 -4.04 -0.13 -0.71
N HIS A 4 -5.09 0.33 -1.40
CA HIS A 4 -6.16 -0.54 -1.90
C HIS A 4 -5.89 -1.09 -3.30
N TYR A 5 -5.18 -0.32 -4.12
CA TYR A 5 -4.81 -0.67 -5.48
C TYR A 5 -3.31 -0.73 -5.69
N GLY A 6 -2.49 -0.26 -4.75
CA GLY A 6 -1.03 -0.35 -4.80
C GLY A 6 -0.43 -1.20 -3.67
N GLY A 7 -1.27 -1.89 -2.91
CA GLY A 7 -0.82 -2.81 -1.87
C GLY A 7 -0.12 -2.21 -0.66
N LEU A 8 0.15 -0.90 -0.56
CA LEU A 8 0.95 -0.34 0.52
C LEU A 8 0.41 -0.64 1.94
N ARG A 9 1.33 -0.85 2.89
CA ARG A 9 1.00 -0.73 4.32
C ARG A 9 0.73 0.73 4.65
N LEU A 10 -0.07 0.97 5.69
CA LEU A 10 -0.35 2.34 6.14
C LEU A 10 0.93 3.11 6.49
N SER A 11 1.90 2.49 7.16
CA SER A 11 3.17 3.15 7.48
C SER A 11 4.04 3.44 6.25
N GLU A 12 3.89 2.69 5.15
CA GLU A 12 4.58 2.95 3.89
C GLU A 12 3.94 4.16 3.20
N ALA A 13 2.61 4.16 3.08
CA ALA A 13 1.87 5.28 2.50
C ALA A 13 2.12 6.61 3.26
N LEU A 14 2.11 6.59 4.59
CA LEU A 14 2.37 7.78 5.41
C LEU A 14 3.86 8.20 5.42
N SER A 15 4.76 7.38 4.89
CA SER A 15 6.19 7.72 4.75
C SER A 15 6.55 8.39 3.42
N LEU A 16 5.62 8.45 2.47
CA LEU A 16 5.82 9.10 1.17
C LEU A 16 6.13 10.59 1.32
N TRP A 17 7.10 11.04 0.54
CA TRP A 17 7.39 12.45 0.31
C TRP A 17 6.66 12.92 -0.95
N CYS A 18 6.50 14.25 -1.11
CA CYS A 18 5.84 14.79 -2.31
C CYS A 18 6.61 14.40 -3.59
N ASP A 19 7.94 14.40 -3.53
CA ASP A 19 8.82 14.04 -4.66
C ASP A 19 8.87 12.52 -4.97
N ASP A 20 8.17 11.68 -4.19
CA ASP A 20 8.15 10.22 -4.41
C ASP A 20 7.18 9.79 -5.51
N VAL A 21 6.36 10.73 -5.97
CA VAL A 21 5.44 10.57 -7.08
C VAL A 21 5.97 11.36 -8.26
N THR A 22 6.46 10.65 -9.27
CA THR A 22 7.05 11.21 -10.48
C THR A 22 6.20 10.87 -11.70
N VAL A 23 6.43 11.58 -12.81
CA VAL A 23 5.91 11.19 -14.13
C VAL A 23 7.09 10.73 -14.97
N GLU A 24 7.06 9.49 -15.44
CA GLU A 24 8.13 8.87 -16.22
C GLU A 24 7.53 8.29 -17.49
N LYS A 25 8.00 8.75 -18.66
CA LYS A 25 7.49 8.33 -19.97
C LYS A 25 5.95 8.47 -20.10
N GLY A 26 5.37 9.49 -19.47
CA GLY A 26 3.93 9.75 -19.49
C GLY A 26 3.13 9.04 -18.40
N GLU A 27 3.75 8.11 -17.66
CA GLU A 27 3.09 7.33 -16.61
C GLU A 27 3.40 7.86 -15.21
N VAL A 28 2.44 7.79 -14.30
CA VAL A 28 2.69 8.10 -12.89
C VAL A 28 3.44 6.94 -12.23
N VAL A 29 4.57 7.25 -11.62
CA VAL A 29 5.40 6.29 -10.89
C VAL A 29 5.49 6.71 -9.43
N VAL A 30 5.18 5.78 -8.54
CA VAL A 30 5.27 5.99 -7.10
C VAL A 30 6.38 5.10 -6.55
N ARG A 31 7.38 5.70 -5.90
CA ARG A 31 8.47 4.95 -5.25
C ARG A 31 8.53 5.24 -3.76
N VAL A 32 8.44 4.19 -2.95
CA VAL A 32 8.59 4.30 -1.50
C VAL A 32 10.05 4.02 -1.16
N TYR A 33 10.72 5.02 -0.60
CA TYR A 33 12.11 4.90 -0.17
C TYR A 33 12.22 4.53 1.31
N HIS A 34 13.36 3.97 1.69
CA HIS A 34 13.70 3.75 3.09
C HIS A 34 13.80 5.10 3.83
N PRO A 35 13.14 5.28 5.01
CA PRO A 35 13.06 6.60 5.67
C PRO A 35 14.42 7.23 6.04
N GLN A 36 15.45 6.43 6.31
CA GLN A 36 16.81 6.90 6.58
C GLN A 36 17.74 6.79 5.36
N LEU A 37 17.93 5.56 4.87
CA LEU A 37 18.91 5.18 3.85
C LEU A 37 18.47 5.46 2.41
N GLY A 38 17.18 5.75 2.18
CA GLY A 38 16.65 6.11 0.88
C GLY A 38 17.33 7.35 0.32
N LEU A 39 17.43 7.46 -1.00
CA LEU A 39 17.86 8.71 -1.61
C LEU A 39 16.80 9.81 -1.38
N ALA A 40 17.30 11.01 -1.09
CA ALA A 40 16.52 12.23 -1.05
C ALA A 40 16.43 12.85 -2.47
N PRO A 41 15.42 13.69 -2.75
CA PRO A 41 15.33 14.38 -4.03
C PRO A 41 16.49 15.36 -4.21
N GLY A 42 16.98 15.49 -5.45
CA GLY A 42 18.06 16.42 -5.84
C GLY A 42 19.23 15.77 -6.59
N LYS A 43 20.20 16.59 -7.01
CA LYS A 43 21.33 16.19 -7.89
C LYS A 43 22.46 15.42 -7.18
N LYS A 44 22.46 15.37 -5.85
CA LYS A 44 23.48 14.67 -5.05
C LYS A 44 22.92 13.35 -4.52
N ARG A 45 23.73 12.29 -4.38
CA ARG A 45 23.37 11.00 -3.74
C ARG A 45 23.19 11.14 -2.22
N MET A 46 22.41 12.13 -1.78
CA MET A 46 22.15 12.41 -0.38
C MET A 46 21.10 11.44 0.17
N LYS A 47 21.31 10.94 1.39
CA LYS A 47 20.35 10.09 2.09
C LYS A 47 19.26 10.92 2.75
N ARG A 48 18.06 10.35 2.89
CA ARG A 48 16.90 11.00 3.53
C ARG A 48 17.17 11.47 4.95
N GLN A 49 17.93 10.71 5.74
CA GLN A 49 18.29 11.13 7.09
C GLN A 49 19.06 12.45 7.10
N THR A 50 20.08 12.57 6.25
CA THR A 50 20.87 13.80 6.10
C THR A 50 20.00 14.95 5.60
N PHE A 51 19.18 14.71 4.58
CA PHE A 51 18.29 15.74 4.03
C PHE A 51 17.26 16.25 5.05
N LEU A 52 16.64 15.35 5.82
CA LEU A 52 15.67 15.72 6.85
C LEU A 52 16.32 16.58 7.95
N ARG A 53 17.50 16.19 8.41
CA ARG A 53 18.25 16.93 9.43
C ARG A 53 18.68 18.31 8.90
N ASP A 54 19.31 18.34 7.74
CA ASP A 54 19.97 19.55 7.24
C ASP A 54 18.97 20.59 6.71
N LYS A 55 17.87 20.15 6.08
CA LYS A 55 16.87 21.05 5.48
C LYS A 55 15.70 21.37 6.41
N TYR A 56 15.30 20.44 7.26
CA TYR A 56 14.08 20.57 8.07
C TYR A 56 14.32 20.44 9.58
N GLY A 57 15.54 20.11 10.02
CA GLY A 57 15.81 19.84 11.44
C GLY A 57 15.06 18.60 11.97
N LEU A 58 14.65 17.67 11.10
CA LEU A 58 13.79 16.54 11.46
C LEU A 58 14.55 15.22 11.62
N THR A 59 14.12 14.41 12.58
CA THR A 59 14.51 13.01 12.71
C THR A 59 13.64 12.11 11.83
N PRO A 60 14.22 11.12 11.10
CA PRO A 60 13.43 10.13 10.37
C PRO A 60 12.38 9.45 11.25
N ARG A 61 11.14 9.36 10.75
CA ARG A 61 9.99 8.87 11.55
C ARG A 61 10.13 7.46 12.11
N ASN A 62 11.00 6.64 11.54
CA ASN A 62 11.25 5.29 12.04
C ASN A 62 12.29 5.22 13.18
N LEU A 63 12.96 6.33 13.49
CA LEU A 63 13.87 6.48 14.62
C LEU A 63 13.22 7.17 15.82
N LEU A 64 12.01 7.71 15.66
CA LEU A 64 11.26 8.30 16.77
C LEU A 64 10.90 7.25 17.82
N VAL A 65 10.72 7.68 19.06
CA VAL A 65 10.36 6.76 20.15
C VAL A 65 8.85 6.53 20.12
N LYS A 66 8.42 5.31 19.73
CA LYS A 66 7.00 4.96 19.53
C LYS A 66 6.08 5.33 20.70
N SER A 67 6.55 5.22 21.94
CA SER A 67 5.77 5.52 23.14
C SER A 67 5.66 7.03 23.44
N GLN A 68 6.53 7.86 22.87
CA GLN A 68 6.62 9.29 23.16
C GLN A 68 6.21 10.16 21.98
N ASP A 69 6.39 9.67 20.75
CA ASP A 69 6.15 10.44 19.54
C ASP A 69 5.09 9.78 18.64
N SER A 70 3.96 10.49 18.52
CA SER A 70 2.83 10.04 17.70
C SER A 70 3.15 9.94 16.20
N LEU A 71 4.20 10.62 15.73
CA LEU A 71 4.67 10.57 14.35
C LEU A 71 5.51 9.34 14.07
N PHE A 72 5.86 8.51 15.05
CA PHE A 72 6.60 7.27 14.80
C PHE A 72 5.93 6.40 13.70
N LEU A 73 6.73 5.97 12.72
CA LEU A 73 6.32 5.03 11.69
C LEU A 73 7.35 3.90 11.55
N GLY A 74 6.94 2.67 11.82
CA GLY A 74 7.79 1.50 11.64
C GLY A 74 8.15 1.23 10.17
N ALA A 75 9.36 0.72 9.95
CA ALA A 75 9.90 0.40 8.62
C ALA A 75 10.28 -1.09 8.42
N LYS A 76 9.88 -1.98 9.33
CA LYS A 76 10.24 -3.42 9.29
C LYS A 76 9.55 -4.15 8.12
N GLY A 77 10.22 -5.17 7.55
CA GLY A 77 9.64 -6.15 6.63
C GLY A 77 9.42 -5.69 5.18
N ARG A 78 10.25 -4.75 4.70
CA ARG A 78 10.18 -4.19 3.33
C ARG A 78 11.21 -4.84 2.42
N ALA A 79 10.79 -5.33 1.25
CA ALA A 79 11.70 -5.67 0.17
C ALA A 79 12.00 -4.41 -0.64
N PHE A 80 13.22 -3.89 -0.55
CA PHE A 80 13.70 -2.83 -1.45
C PHE A 80 14.24 -3.49 -2.72
N THR A 81 13.46 -3.40 -3.79
CA THR A 81 13.81 -3.95 -5.10
C THR A 81 14.92 -3.14 -5.76
N ASP A 82 15.00 -1.84 -5.51
CA ASP A 82 16.13 -1.00 -5.88
C ASP A 82 17.06 -0.81 -4.67
N ARG A 83 18.18 -1.53 -4.67
CA ARG A 83 19.19 -1.48 -3.61
C ARG A 83 20.05 -0.23 -3.67
N GLN A 84 20.19 0.40 -4.84
CA GLN A 84 20.99 1.62 -4.97
C GLN A 84 20.23 2.84 -4.43
N ARG A 85 18.93 2.92 -4.72
CA ARG A 85 18.04 3.97 -4.22
C ARG A 85 17.50 3.68 -2.84
N MET A 86 17.60 2.41 -2.38
CA MET A 86 16.95 1.89 -1.19
C MET A 86 15.43 2.16 -1.23
N SER A 87 14.80 1.79 -2.35
CA SER A 87 13.38 2.01 -2.61
C SER A 87 12.71 0.79 -3.25
N PHE A 88 11.38 0.83 -3.30
CA PHE A 88 10.60 -0.08 -4.15
C PHE A 88 9.52 0.73 -4.88
N GLU A 89 9.09 0.20 -6.01
CA GLU A 89 8.03 0.78 -6.83
C GLU A 89 6.66 0.21 -6.43
N VAL A 90 5.64 1.07 -6.47
CA VAL A 90 4.26 0.69 -6.21
C VAL A 90 3.59 0.31 -7.53
N PHE A 91 3.10 -0.91 -7.62
CA PHE A 91 2.39 -1.40 -8.79
C PHE A 91 0.88 -1.25 -8.58
N PHE A 92 0.20 -0.57 -9.49
CA PHE A 92 -1.25 -0.46 -9.43
C PHE A 92 -1.93 -1.64 -10.11
N HIS A 93 -2.93 -2.24 -9.45
CA HIS A 93 -3.74 -3.30 -10.06
C HIS A 93 -5.24 -3.07 -9.80
N PRO A 94 -6.08 -3.02 -10.86
CA PRO A 94 -5.72 -3.04 -12.29
C PRO A 94 -4.94 -1.79 -12.74
N ALA A 95 -4.23 -1.87 -13.87
CA ALA A 95 -3.27 -0.86 -14.33
C ALA A 95 -3.85 0.56 -14.43
N PHE A 96 -5.08 0.71 -14.96
CA PHE A 96 -5.75 2.02 -15.10
C PHE A 96 -5.93 2.77 -13.76
N LYS A 97 -5.78 2.09 -12.61
CA LYS A 97 -5.81 2.75 -11.30
C LYS A 97 -4.62 3.68 -11.07
N ALA A 98 -3.54 3.54 -11.84
CA ALA A 98 -2.44 4.51 -11.87
C ALA A 98 -2.94 5.87 -12.37
N GLU A 99 -3.66 5.94 -13.48
CA GLU A 99 -4.22 7.18 -14.03
C GLU A 99 -5.20 7.85 -13.06
N VAL A 100 -6.10 7.05 -12.45
CA VAL A 100 -7.03 7.55 -11.42
C VAL A 100 -6.25 8.09 -10.22
N PHE A 101 -5.14 7.45 -9.84
CA PHE A 101 -4.27 7.96 -8.79
C PHE A 101 -3.60 9.27 -9.19
N ALA A 102 -3.11 9.42 -10.44
CA ALA A 102 -2.51 10.65 -10.92
C ALA A 102 -3.48 11.84 -10.84
N GLN A 103 -4.73 11.64 -11.26
CA GLN A 103 -5.79 12.65 -11.15
C GLN A 103 -6.03 13.05 -9.69
N LEU A 104 -6.24 12.07 -8.81
CA LEU A 104 -6.45 12.31 -7.38
C LEU A 104 -5.24 12.94 -6.69
N TRP A 105 -4.02 12.61 -7.13
CA TRP A 105 -2.79 13.20 -6.62
C TRP A 105 -2.69 14.68 -6.99
N SER A 106 -2.97 15.02 -8.25
CA SER A 106 -3.03 16.41 -8.72
C SER A 106 -4.10 17.21 -7.97
N GLU A 107 -5.32 16.68 -7.89
CA GLU A 107 -6.42 17.30 -7.15
C GLU A 107 -6.07 17.48 -5.66
N TYR A 108 -5.48 16.46 -5.03
CA TYR A 108 -5.05 16.55 -3.64
C TYR A 108 -4.07 17.71 -3.45
N HIS A 109 -3.03 17.81 -4.27
CA HIS A 109 -2.03 18.86 -4.14
C HIS A 109 -2.56 20.26 -4.48
N CYS A 110 -3.52 20.37 -5.41
CA CYS A 110 -4.09 21.63 -5.84
C CYS A 110 -5.16 22.16 -4.86
N MET A 111 -6.04 21.29 -4.38
CA MET A 111 -7.28 21.70 -3.70
C MET A 111 -7.36 21.29 -2.22
N HIS A 112 -6.74 20.18 -1.83
CA HIS A 112 -7.01 19.56 -0.52
C HIS A 112 -5.82 19.54 0.44
N ARG A 113 -4.59 19.60 -0.07
CA ARG A 113 -3.37 19.54 0.73
C ARG A 113 -3.15 20.87 1.45
N VAL A 114 -3.27 20.83 2.78
CA VAL A 114 -2.87 21.96 3.61
C VAL A 114 -1.35 22.03 3.66
N LYS A 115 -0.78 23.17 3.28
CA LYS A 115 0.67 23.41 3.33
C LYS A 115 1.13 23.54 4.79
N PRO A 116 2.35 23.08 5.13
CA PRO A 116 2.91 23.32 6.45
C PRO A 116 3.02 24.82 6.75
N ALA A 117 2.87 25.17 8.02
CA ALA A 117 3.12 26.53 8.49
C ALA A 117 4.61 26.90 8.33
N LEU A 118 4.90 28.21 8.28
CA LEU A 118 6.26 28.72 8.22
C LEU A 118 7.06 28.23 9.43
N GLY A 119 8.25 27.67 9.18
CA GLY A 119 9.10 27.07 10.20
C GLY A 119 8.70 25.66 10.64
N GLN A 120 7.66 25.07 10.04
CA GLN A 120 7.23 23.68 10.25
C GLN A 120 7.28 22.86 8.96
N GLU A 121 8.08 23.29 7.98
CA GLU A 121 8.20 22.65 6.68
C GLU A 121 8.66 21.20 6.82
N HIS A 122 8.13 20.34 5.94
CA HIS A 122 8.52 18.94 5.88
C HIS A 122 8.25 18.37 4.48
N PRO A 123 8.90 17.26 4.10
CA PRO A 123 8.72 16.70 2.77
C PRO A 123 7.50 15.76 2.64
N TYR A 124 6.92 15.31 3.76
CA TYR A 124 5.83 14.32 3.75
C TYR A 124 4.61 14.76 2.93
N ALA A 125 4.08 13.83 2.13
CA ALA A 125 3.00 14.07 1.20
C ALA A 125 1.66 14.36 1.89
N PHE A 126 1.29 13.52 2.86
CA PHE A 126 -0.05 13.53 3.48
C PHE A 126 -0.07 14.38 4.76
N THR A 127 -0.81 15.49 4.73
CA THR A 127 -0.92 16.43 5.85
C THR A 127 -2.32 16.44 6.46
N ASN A 128 -2.39 16.69 7.77
CA ASN A 128 -3.63 16.95 8.46
C ASN A 128 -4.16 18.37 8.14
N LYS A 129 -5.29 18.74 8.74
CA LYS A 129 -5.91 20.08 8.55
C LYS A 129 -5.04 21.26 9.02
N LEU A 130 -3.96 21.00 9.76
CA LEU A 130 -2.99 21.99 10.25
C LEU A 130 -1.71 22.00 9.40
N GLY A 131 -1.65 21.25 8.30
CA GLY A 131 -0.46 21.15 7.47
C GLY A 131 0.65 20.26 8.05
N GLN A 132 0.41 19.55 9.15
CA GLN A 132 1.39 18.66 9.78
C GLN A 132 1.31 17.25 9.20
N PRO A 133 2.39 16.44 9.24
CA PRO A 133 2.36 15.07 8.72
C PRO A 133 1.32 14.22 9.45
N TYR A 134 0.57 13.40 8.72
CA TYR A 134 -0.36 12.46 9.36
C TYR A 134 0.38 11.45 10.25
N SER A 135 -0.08 11.32 11.50
CA SER A 135 0.23 10.18 12.37
C SER A 135 -0.62 8.96 12.01
N HIS A 136 -0.19 7.79 12.48
CA HIS A 136 -0.93 6.55 12.27
C HIS A 136 -2.35 6.61 12.88
N THR A 137 -2.48 7.24 14.05
CA THR A 137 -3.75 7.39 14.76
C THR A 137 -4.64 8.44 14.10
N ALA A 138 -4.08 9.58 13.70
CA ALA A 138 -4.82 10.64 13.03
C ALA A 138 -5.41 10.15 11.70
N TYR A 139 -4.62 9.42 10.89
CA TYR A 139 -5.12 8.83 9.66
C TYR A 139 -6.25 7.83 9.93
N ARG A 140 -6.07 6.90 10.88
CA ARG A 140 -7.11 5.91 11.22
C ARG A 140 -8.42 6.57 11.65
N LYS A 141 -8.36 7.66 12.42
CA LYS A 141 -9.54 8.43 12.83
C LYS A 141 -10.22 9.09 11.62
N ALA A 142 -9.44 9.73 10.75
CA ALA A 142 -9.96 10.37 9.54
C ALA A 142 -10.60 9.36 8.58
N HIS A 143 -9.93 8.22 8.35
CA HIS A 143 -10.41 7.12 7.51
C HIS A 143 -11.70 6.51 8.04
N ARG A 144 -11.77 6.19 9.34
CA ARG A 144 -13.01 5.71 9.99
C ARG A 144 -14.16 6.69 9.78
N GLY A 145 -13.90 7.99 9.92
CA GLY A 145 -14.90 9.02 9.66
C GLY A 145 -15.37 9.03 8.21
N ALA A 146 -14.45 8.87 7.25
CA ALA A 146 -14.78 8.80 5.82
C ALA A 146 -15.65 7.59 5.48
N VAL A 147 -15.29 6.40 6.00
CA VAL A 147 -16.06 5.16 5.83
C VAL A 147 -17.49 5.33 6.35
N LYS A 148 -17.66 5.93 7.54
CA LYS A 148 -18.99 6.19 8.09
C LYS A 148 -19.80 7.19 7.26
N ARG A 149 -19.16 8.24 6.72
CA ARG A 149 -19.84 9.25 5.89
C ARG A 149 -20.42 8.68 4.61
N ILE A 150 -19.83 7.62 4.06
CA ILE A 150 -20.35 6.92 2.87
C ILE A 150 -21.30 5.77 3.23
N GLY A 151 -21.81 5.72 4.47
CA GLY A 151 -22.79 4.73 4.92
C GLY A 151 -22.22 3.36 5.28
N LEU A 152 -20.89 3.19 5.36
CA LEU A 152 -20.27 1.91 5.68
C LEU A 152 -19.89 1.80 7.16
N ILE A 153 -19.89 0.58 7.68
CA ILE A 153 -19.40 0.27 9.03
C ILE A 153 -17.88 0.07 8.96
N SER A 154 -17.12 0.80 9.77
CA SER A 154 -15.65 0.69 9.86
C SER A 154 -15.24 -0.44 10.81
N GLU A 155 -15.04 -1.64 10.28
CA GLU A 155 -14.73 -2.84 11.05
C GLU A 155 -13.76 -3.76 10.30
N LYS A 156 -12.88 -4.42 11.07
CA LYS A 156 -11.83 -5.30 10.50
C LYS A 156 -12.44 -6.44 9.70
N MET A 157 -13.48 -7.08 10.23
CA MET A 157 -14.16 -8.22 9.60
C MET A 157 -14.86 -7.85 8.29
N LEU A 158 -15.26 -6.58 8.14
CA LEU A 158 -15.91 -6.08 6.93
C LEU A 158 -14.91 -5.56 5.88
N GLY A 159 -13.60 -5.63 6.15
CA GLY A 159 -12.57 -5.16 5.23
C GLY A 159 -12.52 -3.63 5.05
N THR A 160 -13.32 -2.88 5.81
CA THR A 160 -13.46 -1.41 5.72
C THR A 160 -12.43 -0.65 6.57
N THR A 161 -11.28 -1.28 6.84
CA THR A 161 -10.17 -0.67 7.60
C THR A 161 -8.96 -0.44 6.70
N PRO A 162 -7.97 0.37 7.12
CA PRO A 162 -6.74 0.53 6.34
C PRO A 162 -6.02 -0.79 6.05
N HIS A 163 -6.08 -1.74 6.99
CA HIS A 163 -5.53 -3.09 6.76
C HIS A 163 -6.35 -3.88 5.74
N GLY A 164 -7.68 -3.75 5.77
CA GLY A 164 -8.57 -4.37 4.80
C GLY A 164 -8.26 -3.96 3.36
N HIS A 165 -7.90 -2.68 3.12
CA HIS A 165 -7.49 -2.23 1.79
C HIS A 165 -6.33 -3.04 1.21
N ARG A 166 -5.25 -3.20 1.99
CA ARG A 166 -4.09 -3.99 1.58
C ARG A 166 -4.46 -5.46 1.38
N HIS A 167 -5.34 -5.99 2.23
CA HIS A 167 -5.78 -7.37 2.09
C HIS A 167 -6.57 -7.57 0.79
N SER A 168 -7.48 -6.64 0.46
CA SER A 168 -8.23 -6.66 -0.81
C SER A 168 -7.31 -6.62 -2.03
N TYR A 169 -6.21 -5.87 -1.96
CA TYR A 169 -5.24 -5.82 -3.06
C TYR A 169 -4.59 -7.19 -3.32
N GLY A 170 -4.05 -7.83 -2.28
CA GLY A 170 -3.46 -9.17 -2.41
C GLY A 170 -4.46 -10.23 -2.87
N GLN A 171 -5.69 -10.19 -2.36
CA GLN A 171 -6.78 -11.06 -2.79
C GLN A 171 -7.16 -10.85 -4.26
N ARG A 172 -7.13 -9.61 -4.75
CA ARG A 172 -7.40 -9.28 -6.15
C ARG A 172 -6.34 -9.86 -7.08
N LEU A 173 -5.07 -9.68 -6.73
CA LEU A 173 -3.97 -10.28 -7.49
C LEU A 173 -4.09 -11.81 -7.56
N ALA A 174 -4.37 -12.46 -6.42
CA ALA A 174 -4.54 -13.91 -6.37
C ALA A 174 -5.75 -14.38 -7.21
N ALA A 175 -6.89 -13.69 -7.10
CA ALA A 175 -8.08 -14.00 -7.88
C ALA A 175 -7.85 -13.86 -9.40
N ASP A 176 -6.99 -12.93 -9.80
CA ASP A 176 -6.64 -12.67 -11.20
C ASP A 176 -5.46 -13.53 -11.67
N GLY A 177 -5.07 -14.56 -10.91
CA GLY A 177 -4.07 -15.57 -11.32
C GLY A 177 -2.61 -15.15 -11.16
N ALA A 178 -2.31 -14.10 -10.39
CA ALA A 178 -0.93 -13.70 -10.14
C ALA A 178 -0.17 -14.80 -9.36
N THR A 179 1.07 -15.08 -9.78
CA THR A 179 1.94 -16.03 -9.06
C THR A 179 2.32 -15.52 -7.68
N ASP A 180 2.70 -16.42 -6.77
CA ASP A 180 3.20 -16.07 -5.43
C ASP A 180 4.36 -15.07 -5.46
N LEU A 181 5.25 -15.18 -6.46
CA LEU A 181 6.37 -14.27 -6.66
C LEU A 181 5.90 -12.88 -7.10
N THR A 182 4.92 -12.82 -8.01
CA THR A 182 4.28 -11.56 -8.42
C THR A 182 3.59 -10.90 -7.24
N ILE A 183 2.80 -11.66 -6.47
CA ILE A 183 2.11 -11.17 -5.26
C ILE A 183 3.11 -10.68 -4.23
N LYS A 184 4.19 -11.42 -3.95
CA LYS A 184 5.25 -10.98 -3.03
C LYS A 184 5.84 -9.63 -3.46
N SER A 185 6.20 -9.50 -4.74
CA SER A 185 6.78 -8.28 -5.29
C SER A 185 5.81 -7.10 -5.22
N ALA A 186 4.56 -7.32 -5.64
CA ALA A 186 3.50 -6.32 -5.65
C ALA A 186 3.02 -5.91 -4.24
N MET A 187 3.09 -6.82 -3.26
CA MET A 187 2.81 -6.55 -1.85
C MET A 187 4.04 -6.00 -1.09
N HIS A 188 5.21 -6.00 -1.72
CA HIS A 188 6.47 -5.52 -1.15
C HIS A 188 6.90 -6.29 0.11
N HIS A 189 6.65 -7.59 0.10
CA HIS A 189 7.02 -8.49 1.19
C HIS A 189 8.49 -8.90 1.12
N SER A 190 9.18 -8.90 2.26
CA SER A 190 10.55 -9.42 2.36
C SER A 190 10.64 -10.94 2.14
N SER A 191 9.56 -11.68 2.38
CA SER A 191 9.51 -13.14 2.28
C SER A 191 8.27 -13.63 1.54
N ILE A 192 8.32 -14.82 0.94
CA ILE A 192 7.19 -15.42 0.19
C ILE A 192 6.11 -15.91 1.15
N GLU A 193 6.49 -16.40 2.33
CA GLU A 193 5.60 -16.94 3.36
C GLU A 193 4.59 -15.87 3.84
N SER A 194 5.01 -14.60 3.83
CA SER A 194 4.14 -13.46 4.11
C SER A 194 3.01 -13.29 3.09
N SER A 195 3.10 -13.91 1.91
CA SER A 195 2.10 -13.91 0.84
C SER A 195 1.14 -15.11 0.90
N GLY A 196 1.46 -16.17 1.65
CA GLY A 196 0.65 -17.39 1.72
C GLY A 196 -0.79 -17.17 2.21
N VAL A 197 -1.04 -16.10 2.97
CA VAL A 197 -2.39 -15.70 3.42
C VAL A 197 -3.31 -15.30 2.26
N TYR A 198 -2.76 -14.93 1.10
CA TYR A 198 -3.55 -14.50 -0.07
C TYR A 198 -3.85 -15.63 -1.04
N THR A 199 -2.98 -16.63 -1.10
CA THR A 199 -3.05 -17.74 -2.05
C THR A 199 -3.73 -18.97 -1.45
N GLN A 200 -3.95 -18.98 -0.12
CA GLN A 200 -4.83 -19.95 0.51
C GLN A 200 -6.27 -19.77 0.03
N PRO A 201 -6.89 -20.82 -0.54
CA PRO A 201 -8.27 -20.75 -0.99
C PRO A 201 -9.18 -20.52 0.22
N LYS A 202 -10.14 -19.59 0.09
CA LYS A 202 -11.16 -19.39 1.12
C LYS A 202 -12.01 -20.65 1.23
N SER A 203 -12.58 -20.92 2.40
CA SER A 203 -13.44 -22.09 2.63
C SER A 203 -14.61 -22.17 1.62
N THR A 204 -15.11 -21.03 1.13
CA THR A 204 -16.10 -20.96 0.05
C THR A 204 -15.56 -21.45 -1.29
N GLN A 205 -14.33 -21.07 -1.65
CA GLN A 205 -13.66 -21.54 -2.87
C GLN A 205 -13.35 -23.03 -2.76
N VAL A 206 -12.90 -23.51 -1.59
CA VAL A 206 -12.69 -24.95 -1.35
C VAL A 206 -14.01 -25.71 -1.52
N ARG A 207 -15.11 -25.25 -0.92
CA ARG A 207 -16.44 -25.87 -1.09
C ARG A 207 -16.90 -25.89 -2.54
N ALA A 208 -16.72 -24.79 -3.28
CA ALA A 208 -17.08 -24.72 -4.70
C ALA A 208 -16.24 -25.68 -5.55
N THR A 209 -14.93 -25.77 -5.27
CA THR A 209 -14.03 -26.72 -5.95
C THR A 209 -14.42 -28.17 -5.65
N LEU A 210 -14.74 -28.50 -4.40
CA LEU A 210 -15.19 -29.85 -4.01
C LEU A 210 -16.50 -30.22 -4.70
N ALA A 211 -17.49 -29.33 -4.73
CA ALA A 211 -18.75 -29.56 -5.43
C ALA A 211 -18.56 -29.73 -6.96
N ALA A 212 -17.63 -28.97 -7.56
CA ALA A 212 -17.29 -29.11 -8.97
C ALA A 212 -16.56 -30.44 -9.27
N LEU A 213 -15.76 -30.96 -8.34
CA LEU A 213 -15.14 -32.28 -8.47
C LEU A 213 -16.17 -33.39 -8.36
N GLU A 214 -17.10 -33.31 -7.41
CA GLU A 214 -18.22 -34.26 -7.27
C GLU A 214 -19.06 -34.31 -8.55
N SER A 215 -19.39 -33.15 -9.12
CA SER A 215 -20.14 -33.05 -10.37
C SER A 215 -19.40 -33.69 -11.55
N LYS A 216 -18.07 -33.54 -11.62
CA LYS A 216 -17.22 -34.17 -12.64
C LYS A 216 -17.10 -35.69 -12.45
N MET A 217 -17.13 -36.18 -11.22
CA MET A 217 -17.13 -37.62 -10.93
C MET A 217 -18.48 -38.25 -11.29
N ALA A 218 -19.59 -37.60 -10.96
CA ALA A 218 -20.93 -38.06 -11.33
C ALA A 218 -21.11 -38.19 -12.86
N TYR A 219 -20.57 -37.23 -13.62
CA TYR A 219 -20.60 -37.28 -15.10
C TYR A 219 -19.81 -38.47 -15.67
N LYS A 220 -18.62 -38.76 -15.12
CA LYS A 220 -17.80 -39.90 -15.54
C LYS A 220 -18.43 -41.26 -15.25
N HIS A 221 -19.24 -41.37 -14.18
CA HIS A 221 -19.95 -42.61 -13.87
C HIS A 221 -21.17 -42.82 -14.76
N HIS A 222 -21.82 -41.75 -15.25
CA HIS A 222 -22.98 -41.85 -16.13
C HIS A 222 -22.62 -42.25 -17.57
N ASP A 223 -21.44 -41.83 -18.06
CA ASP A 223 -20.89 -42.22 -19.37
C ASP A 223 -20.32 -43.65 -19.38
N ALA A 224 -20.01 -44.23 -18.21
CA ALA A 224 -19.53 -45.61 -18.07
C ALA A 224 -20.66 -46.66 -18.01
N ASP A 225 -21.89 -46.23 -17.71
CA ASP A 225 -23.07 -47.09 -17.51
C ASP A 225 -24.06 -47.03 -18.70
N SER A 226 -23.72 -46.26 -19.75
CA SER A 226 -24.52 -46.08 -20.96
C SER A 226 -23.87 -46.68 -22.22
N GLY A 227 -22.77 -47.43 -22.05
CA GLY A 227 -22.11 -48.20 -23.09
C GLY A 227 -22.22 -49.69 -22.84
N ASP A 228 -23.44 -50.23 -23.01
CA ASP A 228 -23.70 -51.68 -23.20
C ASP A 228 -24.65 -51.83 -24.40
#